data_AF-A0A841HFM6-F1
#
_entry.id   AF-A0A841HFM6-F1
#
_cell.length_a   1.000
_cell.length_b   1.000
_cell.length_c   1.000
_cell.angle_alpha   90.00
_cell.angle_beta   90.00
_cell.angle_gamma   90.00
#
_symmetry.space_group_name_H-M   'P 1'
#
loop_
_entity.id
_entity.type
_entity.pdbx_description
1 polymer ?
#
loop_
_entity_poly.entity_id
_entity_poly.type
_entity_poly.pdbx_seq_one_letter_code
_entity_poly.pdbx_strand_id
1 'polypeptide(L)'
;MKLDYEHVTDLGELLDSDTIIQINKQFFDSENVDYEETPDSPQDIERVRDARLERLTTEFPRFEPLANQLAHIVRTFCGHHLFPDANHRTGTHIADMLAKKQGYDLFSLIQQDTDGIRRAVELSKILRGLCSNVRNSIDYLWMKDELFYHWNRYFRDLLYDLSPQKRVHPDTGECQYENLTSNERISLIYKFAILETAEMRDALSDYRFE
;
A
#
# COMPACT_ATOMS: atom_id res chain seq x y z
N MET A 1 22.26 -8.19 -12.47
CA MET A 1 20.96 -8.06 -11.80
C MET A 1 20.50 -9.45 -11.42
N LYS A 2 20.65 -9.86 -10.16
CA LYS A 2 20.12 -11.15 -9.68
C LYS A 2 18.60 -10.98 -9.70
N LEU A 3 17.91 -11.72 -10.56
CA LEU A 3 16.45 -11.71 -10.55
C LEU A 3 16.00 -12.43 -9.27
N ASP A 4 15.14 -11.78 -8.49
CA ASP A 4 14.62 -12.12 -7.14
C ASP A 4 13.84 -13.46 -7.04
N TYR A 5 14.12 -14.44 -7.92
CA TYR A 5 13.39 -15.71 -7.99
C TYR A 5 13.85 -16.75 -6.94
N GLU A 6 14.91 -16.49 -6.17
CA GLU A 6 15.53 -17.51 -5.29
C GLU A 6 14.88 -17.64 -3.89
N HIS A 7 13.94 -16.78 -3.50
CA HIS A 7 13.42 -16.79 -2.12
C HIS A 7 11.90 -16.90 -2.06
N VAL A 8 11.41 -18.13 -2.22
CA VAL A 8 10.05 -18.53 -1.88
C VAL A 8 9.84 -18.31 -0.38
N THR A 9 8.86 -17.50 -0.03
CA THR A 9 8.40 -17.37 1.36
C THR A 9 6.93 -17.73 1.38
N ASP A 10 6.60 -18.82 2.07
CA ASP A 10 5.23 -19.20 2.31
C ASP A 10 4.69 -18.32 3.45
N LEU A 11 3.63 -17.54 3.19
CA LEU A 11 3.07 -16.65 4.19
C LEU A 11 2.54 -17.45 5.39
N GLY A 12 2.07 -18.68 5.17
CA GLY A 12 1.60 -19.57 6.24
C GLY A 12 2.70 -20.08 7.16
N GLU A 13 3.98 -20.04 6.75
CA GLU A 13 5.11 -20.30 7.65
C GLU A 13 5.39 -19.13 8.60
N LEU A 14 5.01 -17.91 8.20
CA LEU A 14 5.25 -16.70 8.96
C LEU A 14 4.07 -16.31 9.86
N LEU A 15 2.85 -16.56 9.39
CA LEU A 15 1.63 -15.99 9.96
C LEU A 15 0.47 -16.98 9.86
N ASP A 16 -0.36 -16.97 10.89
CA ASP A 16 -1.73 -17.52 10.86
C ASP A 16 -2.76 -16.40 11.06
N SER A 17 -4.05 -16.74 10.93
CA SER A 17 -5.16 -15.80 11.11
C SER A 17 -5.10 -15.07 12.46
N ASP A 18 -4.69 -15.77 13.51
CA ASP A 18 -4.63 -15.23 14.86
C ASP A 18 -3.51 -14.21 14.98
N THR A 19 -2.35 -14.49 14.40
CA THR A 19 -1.21 -13.57 14.36
C THR A 19 -1.55 -12.31 13.57
N ILE A 20 -2.26 -12.44 12.43
CA ILE A 20 -2.71 -11.30 11.62
C ILE A 20 -3.67 -10.39 12.44
N ILE A 21 -4.60 -10.98 13.19
CA ILE A 21 -5.51 -10.24 14.08
C ILE A 21 -4.72 -9.51 15.18
N GLN A 22 -3.73 -10.17 15.79
CA GLN A 22 -2.91 -9.55 16.83
C GLN A 22 -2.07 -8.38 16.28
N ILE A 23 -1.50 -8.50 15.06
CA ILE A 23 -0.81 -7.40 14.39
C ILE A 23 -1.76 -6.21 14.19
N ASN A 24 -2.99 -6.44 13.74
CA ASN A 24 -3.96 -5.35 13.57
C ASN A 24 -4.31 -4.67 14.91
N LYS A 25 -4.52 -5.45 15.98
CA LYS A 25 -4.83 -4.93 17.33
C LYS A 25 -3.75 -3.99 17.89
N GLN A 26 -2.47 -4.23 17.59
CA GLN A 26 -1.38 -3.35 18.04
C GLN A 26 -1.52 -1.88 17.59
N PHE A 27 -2.26 -1.64 16.51
CA PHE A 27 -2.52 -0.29 16.01
C PHE A 27 -3.64 0.46 16.75
N PHE A 28 -4.35 -0.21 17.66
CA PHE A 28 -5.37 0.39 18.53
C PHE A 28 -4.86 0.62 19.96
N ASP A 29 -3.86 -0.16 20.40
CA ASP A 29 -3.28 -0.06 21.74
C ASP A 29 -2.13 0.97 21.83
N SER A 30 -1.68 1.51 20.69
CA SER A 30 -0.57 2.48 20.64
C SER A 30 -1.09 3.91 20.50
N GLU A 31 -0.93 4.71 21.56
CA GLU A 31 -1.11 6.19 21.57
C GLU A 31 -0.17 6.94 20.59
N ASN A 32 0.59 6.25 19.73
CA ASN A 32 1.78 6.78 19.04
C ASN A 32 1.80 6.57 17.51
N VAL A 33 0.67 6.29 16.86
CA VAL A 33 0.61 6.31 15.38
C VAL A 33 -0.40 7.35 14.93
N ASP A 34 0.09 8.59 14.95
CA ASP A 34 -0.63 9.84 14.74
C ASP A 34 -1.08 10.00 13.28
N TYR A 35 -2.14 9.31 12.84
CA TYR A 35 -2.83 9.66 11.58
C TYR A 35 -4.36 9.41 11.53
N GLU A 36 -4.99 8.63 12.42
CA GLU A 36 -6.45 8.38 12.35
C GLU A 36 -7.04 8.20 13.77
N GLU A 37 -8.03 9.03 14.16
CA GLU A 37 -8.90 8.77 15.32
C GLU A 37 -10.02 7.80 14.91
N THR A 38 -10.31 6.77 15.71
CA THR A 38 -11.36 5.78 15.37
C THR A 38 -12.40 5.53 16.46
N PRO A 39 -13.69 5.35 16.08
CA PRO A 39 -14.80 5.02 16.99
C PRO A 39 -15.06 3.51 17.20
N ASP A 40 -14.29 2.59 16.59
CA ASP A 40 -14.59 1.14 16.59
C ASP A 40 -13.94 0.36 17.74
N SER A 41 -14.59 -0.74 18.16
CA SER A 41 -14.16 -1.53 19.33
C SER A 41 -13.28 -2.74 18.97
N PRO A 42 -12.34 -3.17 19.85
CA PRO A 42 -11.53 -4.39 19.64
C PRO A 42 -12.34 -5.68 19.43
N GLN A 43 -13.61 -5.69 19.83
CA GLN A 43 -14.52 -6.84 19.67
C GLN A 43 -14.98 -7.03 18.22
N ASP A 44 -14.98 -5.98 17.40
CA ASP A 44 -15.36 -6.05 15.99
C ASP A 44 -14.24 -6.66 15.12
N ILE A 45 -12.99 -6.58 15.58
CA ILE A 45 -11.82 -7.19 14.95
C ILE A 45 -11.83 -8.72 15.10
N GLU A 46 -12.29 -9.24 16.24
CA GLU A 46 -12.32 -10.70 16.48
C GLU A 46 -13.35 -11.44 15.61
N ARG A 47 -14.37 -10.71 15.12
CA ARG A 47 -15.39 -11.24 14.20
C ARG A 47 -14.89 -11.42 12.77
N VAL A 48 -13.69 -10.94 12.45
CA VAL A 48 -13.03 -11.05 11.13
C VAL A 48 -12.40 -12.43 10.91
N ARG A 49 -12.50 -13.37 11.87
CA ARG A 49 -12.19 -14.80 11.66
C ARG A 49 -13.14 -15.42 10.62
N ASP A 50 -12.84 -15.14 9.37
CA ASP A 50 -13.57 -15.52 8.17
C ASP A 50 -12.57 -16.22 7.23
N ALA A 51 -13.07 -17.04 6.30
CA ALA A 51 -12.30 -17.84 5.34
C ALA A 51 -11.28 -17.01 4.54
N ARG A 52 -11.45 -15.68 4.47
CA ARG A 52 -10.50 -14.73 3.88
C ARG A 52 -9.13 -14.77 4.55
N LEU A 53 -9.05 -14.83 5.88
CA LEU A 53 -7.76 -14.85 6.59
C LEU A 53 -7.03 -16.19 6.41
N GLU A 54 -7.77 -17.30 6.32
CA GLU A 54 -7.18 -18.61 6.02
C GLU A 54 -6.68 -18.69 4.57
N ARG A 55 -7.45 -18.16 3.61
CA ARG A 55 -7.04 -18.11 2.19
C ARG A 55 -5.87 -17.15 1.96
N LEU A 56 -5.75 -16.09 2.76
CA LEU A 56 -4.60 -15.17 2.71
C LEU A 56 -3.26 -15.89 2.91
N THR A 57 -3.19 -16.84 3.83
CA THR A 57 -1.96 -17.55 4.13
C THR A 57 -1.76 -18.74 3.20
N THR A 58 -2.82 -19.50 2.91
CA THR A 58 -2.76 -20.74 2.13
C THR A 58 -2.66 -20.53 0.61
N GLU A 59 -3.23 -19.45 0.07
CA GLU A 59 -3.24 -19.17 -1.37
C GLU A 59 -2.24 -18.08 -1.78
N PHE A 60 -1.35 -17.68 -0.86
CA PHE A 60 -0.40 -16.61 -1.08
C PHE A 60 0.45 -16.84 -2.36
N PRO A 61 0.59 -15.84 -3.26
CA PRO A 61 1.36 -15.96 -4.51
C PRO A 61 2.88 -16.00 -4.27
N ARG A 62 3.37 -17.08 -3.64
CA ARG A 62 4.75 -17.31 -3.17
C ARG A 62 5.83 -17.42 -4.26
N PHE A 63 5.42 -17.48 -5.53
CA PHE A 63 6.33 -17.62 -6.68
C PHE A 63 6.51 -16.32 -7.47
N GLU A 64 5.93 -15.21 -7.01
CA GLU A 64 6.12 -13.91 -7.63
C GLU A 64 7.39 -13.20 -7.13
N PRO A 65 7.96 -12.23 -7.87
CA PRO A 65 9.04 -11.38 -7.36
C PRO A 65 8.65 -10.67 -6.06
N LEU A 66 9.63 -10.38 -5.18
CA LEU A 66 9.37 -9.75 -3.87
C LEU A 66 8.47 -8.53 -3.96
N ALA A 67 8.76 -7.57 -4.85
CA ALA A 67 7.94 -6.37 -5.01
C ALA A 67 6.48 -6.67 -5.37
N ASN A 68 6.20 -7.77 -6.09
CA ASN A 68 4.85 -8.21 -6.36
C ASN A 68 4.21 -8.88 -5.14
N GLN A 69 4.97 -9.69 -4.41
CA GLN A 69 4.50 -10.32 -3.18
C GLN A 69 4.09 -9.26 -2.14
N LEU A 70 4.92 -8.22 -1.94
CA LEU A 70 4.61 -7.07 -1.08
C LEU A 70 3.36 -6.33 -1.57
N ALA A 71 3.26 -6.10 -2.88
CA ALA A 71 2.11 -5.42 -3.48
C ALA A 71 0.80 -6.20 -3.29
N HIS A 72 0.84 -7.52 -3.48
CA HIS A 72 -0.29 -8.42 -3.20
C HIS A 72 -0.76 -8.29 -1.77
N ILE A 73 0.14 -8.38 -0.79
CA ILE A 73 -0.21 -8.22 0.62
C ILE A 73 -0.93 -6.89 0.86
N VAL A 74 -0.29 -5.76 0.55
CA VAL A 74 -0.88 -4.46 0.91
C VAL A 74 -2.18 -4.23 0.15
N ARG A 75 -2.24 -4.57 -1.14
CA ARG A 75 -3.45 -4.50 -1.96
C ARG A 75 -4.59 -5.31 -1.35
N THR A 76 -4.33 -6.52 -0.85
CA THR A 76 -5.39 -7.35 -0.27
C THR A 76 -5.96 -6.71 0.99
N PHE A 77 -5.12 -6.25 1.92
CA PHE A 77 -5.60 -5.59 3.15
C PHE A 77 -6.36 -4.30 2.83
N CYS A 78 -5.77 -3.39 2.04
CA CYS A 78 -6.41 -2.10 1.77
C CYS A 78 -7.62 -2.21 0.82
N GLY A 79 -7.62 -3.17 -0.12
CA GLY A 79 -8.68 -3.37 -1.10
C GLY A 79 -9.90 -4.10 -0.53
N HIS A 80 -9.69 -5.17 0.23
CA HIS A 80 -10.78 -5.94 0.84
C HIS A 80 -11.23 -5.39 2.19
N HIS A 81 -10.45 -4.49 2.79
CA HIS A 81 -10.77 -3.89 4.09
C HIS A 81 -11.13 -4.96 5.12
N LEU A 82 -10.19 -5.90 5.31
CA LEU A 82 -10.41 -7.08 6.15
C LEU A 82 -10.79 -6.68 7.57
N PHE A 83 -10.23 -5.57 8.05
CA PHE A 83 -10.53 -4.99 9.35
C PHE A 83 -11.37 -3.71 9.24
N PRO A 84 -12.06 -3.29 10.31
CA PRO A 84 -12.70 -1.98 10.38
C PRO A 84 -11.71 -0.83 10.14
N ASP A 85 -10.51 -0.94 10.73
CA ASP A 85 -9.43 0.05 10.59
C ASP A 85 -8.02 -0.59 10.54
N ALA A 86 -7.01 0.24 10.28
CA ALA A 86 -5.59 -0.08 10.22
C ALA A 86 -5.19 -1.06 9.12
N ASN A 87 -6.01 -1.24 8.09
CA ASN A 87 -5.74 -2.17 6.98
C ASN A 87 -4.42 -1.87 6.27
N HIS A 88 -4.15 -0.61 5.92
CA HIS A 88 -2.88 -0.21 5.31
C HIS A 88 -1.70 -0.51 6.23
N ARG A 89 -1.82 -0.15 7.51
CA ARG A 89 -0.79 -0.38 8.54
C ARG A 89 -0.49 -1.87 8.71
N THR A 90 -1.53 -2.70 8.83
CA THR A 90 -1.41 -4.16 8.91
C THR A 90 -0.77 -4.75 7.66
N GLY A 91 -1.24 -4.36 6.47
CA GLY A 91 -0.67 -4.82 5.21
C GLY A 91 0.80 -4.46 5.07
N THR A 92 1.17 -3.22 5.37
CA THR A 92 2.57 -2.75 5.29
C THR A 92 3.45 -3.43 6.34
N HIS A 93 2.94 -3.71 7.55
CA HIS A 93 3.67 -4.46 8.56
C HIS A 93 3.95 -5.91 8.13
N ILE A 94 2.94 -6.59 7.57
CA ILE A 94 3.12 -7.96 7.04
C ILE A 94 4.08 -7.96 5.85
N ALA A 95 4.02 -6.93 5.00
CA ALA A 95 4.98 -6.74 3.91
C ALA A 95 6.42 -6.60 4.44
N ASP A 96 6.63 -5.86 5.53
CA ASP A 96 7.95 -5.75 6.17
C ASP A 96 8.44 -7.08 6.76
N MET A 97 7.57 -7.86 7.42
CA MET A 97 7.92 -9.21 7.88
C MET A 97 8.37 -10.11 6.73
N LEU A 98 7.67 -10.06 5.60
CA LEU A 98 8.01 -10.81 4.39
C LEU A 98 9.35 -10.36 3.80
N ALA A 99 9.57 -9.05 3.69
CA ALA A 99 10.81 -8.46 3.19
C ALA A 99 12.01 -8.83 4.07
N LYS A 100 11.85 -8.79 5.40
CA LYS A 100 12.89 -9.18 6.38
C LYS A 100 13.33 -10.62 6.23
N LYS A 101 12.41 -11.54 5.94
CA LYS A 101 12.75 -12.95 5.67
C LYS A 101 13.66 -13.10 4.45
N GLN A 102 13.58 -12.16 3.50
CA GLN A 102 14.42 -12.11 2.30
C GLN A 102 15.64 -11.19 2.44
N GLY A 103 15.93 -10.69 3.65
CA GLY A 103 17.11 -9.88 3.94
C GLY A 103 16.94 -8.38 3.68
N TYR A 104 15.72 -7.90 3.49
CA TYR A 104 15.42 -6.47 3.30
C TYR A 104 14.80 -5.86 4.57
N ASP A 105 15.28 -4.68 4.98
CA ASP A 105 14.68 -3.90 6.06
C ASP A 105 13.73 -2.83 5.47
N LEU A 106 12.50 -3.25 5.21
CA LEU A 106 11.51 -2.41 4.52
C LEU A 106 11.11 -1.20 5.37
N PHE A 107 10.91 -1.38 6.67
CA PHE A 107 10.56 -0.28 7.57
C PHE A 107 11.62 0.81 7.64
N SER A 108 12.90 0.46 7.67
CA SER A 108 13.96 1.48 7.59
C SER A 108 13.89 2.27 6.28
N LEU A 109 13.62 1.61 5.15
CA LEU A 109 13.43 2.30 3.86
C LEU A 109 12.19 3.21 3.89
N ILE A 110 11.08 2.75 4.46
CA ILE A 110 9.86 3.55 4.62
C ILE A 110 10.10 4.77 5.52
N GLN A 111 10.86 4.63 6.61
CA GLN A 111 11.21 5.73 7.50
C GLN A 111 12.11 6.77 6.83
N GLN A 112 12.89 6.38 5.83
CA GLN A 112 13.67 7.32 5.02
C GLN A 112 12.80 8.10 4.00
N ASP A 113 11.63 7.57 3.62
CA ASP A 113 10.67 8.20 2.69
C ASP A 113 9.25 8.23 3.28
N THR A 114 9.11 8.88 4.45
CA THR A 114 7.82 9.03 5.16
C THR A 114 6.76 9.74 4.30
N ASP A 115 7.18 10.71 3.49
CA ASP A 115 6.30 11.39 2.55
C ASP A 115 5.86 10.47 1.39
N GLY A 116 6.73 9.57 0.92
CA GLY A 116 6.42 8.57 -0.10
C GLY A 116 5.34 7.61 0.35
N ILE A 117 5.48 7.01 1.53
CA ILE A 117 4.44 6.12 2.07
C ILE A 117 3.13 6.86 2.30
N ARG A 118 3.16 8.10 2.80
CA ARG A 118 1.94 8.92 2.98
C ARG A 118 1.22 9.13 1.66
N ARG A 119 1.93 9.53 0.60
CA ARG A 119 1.35 9.67 -0.75
C ARG A 119 0.81 8.34 -1.29
N ALA A 120 1.52 7.24 -1.06
CA ALA A 120 1.08 5.92 -1.50
C ALA A 120 -0.21 5.48 -0.80
N VAL A 121 -0.35 5.73 0.50
CA VAL A 121 -1.57 5.45 1.26
C VAL A 121 -2.75 6.29 0.76
N GLU A 122 -2.56 7.60 0.58
CA GLU A 122 -3.64 8.48 0.12
C GLU A 122 -4.11 8.14 -1.30
N LEU A 123 -3.20 7.86 -2.24
CA LEU A 123 -3.57 7.41 -3.57
C LEU A 123 -4.27 6.03 -3.55
N SER A 124 -3.84 5.13 -2.67
CA SER A 124 -4.49 3.83 -2.45
C SER A 124 -5.93 3.99 -1.97
N LYS A 125 -6.22 4.95 -1.07
CA LYS A 125 -7.58 5.28 -0.62
C LYS A 125 -8.46 5.74 -1.78
N ILE A 126 -7.93 6.59 -2.68
CA ILE A 126 -8.63 7.07 -3.89
C ILE A 126 -8.89 5.92 -4.86
N LEU A 127 -7.87 5.14 -5.22
CA LEU A 127 -7.96 4.01 -6.15
C LEU A 127 -8.96 2.97 -5.65
N ARG A 128 -8.94 2.66 -4.35
CA ARG A 128 -9.93 1.79 -3.72
C ARG A 128 -11.35 2.32 -3.91
N GLY A 129 -11.56 3.62 -3.79
CA GLY A 129 -12.84 4.31 -4.06
C GLY A 129 -13.34 4.10 -5.49
N LEU A 130 -12.44 4.18 -6.46
CA LEU A 130 -12.75 4.05 -7.90
C LEU A 130 -12.89 2.59 -8.36
N CYS A 131 -12.20 1.64 -7.72
CA CYS A 131 -12.17 0.22 -8.09
C CYS A 131 -13.14 -0.65 -7.27
N SER A 132 -14.23 -0.07 -6.72
CA SER A 132 -15.08 -0.66 -5.66
C SER A 132 -15.78 -1.99 -5.97
N ASN A 133 -15.77 -2.46 -7.21
CA ASN A 133 -16.56 -3.63 -7.63
C ASN A 133 -15.92 -4.98 -7.26
N VAL A 134 -14.68 -4.98 -6.75
CA VAL A 134 -13.90 -6.19 -6.42
C VAL A 134 -13.92 -6.52 -4.91
N ARG A 135 -14.44 -5.61 -4.07
CA ARG A 135 -14.18 -5.55 -2.61
C ARG A 135 -14.62 -6.77 -1.81
N ASN A 136 -15.67 -7.48 -2.22
CA ASN A 136 -16.31 -8.48 -1.35
C ASN A 136 -16.14 -9.93 -1.80
N SER A 137 -15.57 -10.18 -2.99
CA SER A 137 -15.31 -11.55 -3.41
C SER A 137 -13.92 -12.00 -2.99
N ILE A 138 -13.91 -13.07 -2.20
CA ILE A 138 -12.73 -13.79 -1.77
C ILE A 138 -11.94 -14.39 -2.96
N ASP A 139 -12.55 -14.52 -4.14
CA ASP A 139 -11.87 -15.02 -5.34
C ASP A 139 -10.92 -14.00 -5.95
N TYR A 140 -10.94 -12.76 -5.45
CA TYR A 140 -10.12 -11.68 -5.94
C TYR A 140 -9.03 -11.24 -4.97
N LEU A 141 -8.69 -12.04 -3.95
CA LEU A 141 -7.64 -11.71 -2.97
C LEU A 141 -6.34 -11.28 -3.67
N TRP A 142 -5.90 -12.02 -4.69
CA TRP A 142 -4.61 -11.80 -5.38
C TRP A 142 -4.74 -11.18 -6.77
N MET A 143 -5.81 -10.40 -7.01
CA MET A 143 -6.00 -9.73 -8.29
C MET A 143 -4.94 -8.66 -8.54
N LYS A 144 -4.45 -8.61 -9.78
CA LYS A 144 -3.56 -7.55 -10.28
C LYS A 144 -4.36 -6.41 -10.92
N ASP A 145 -5.04 -5.64 -10.08
CA ASP A 145 -5.77 -4.44 -10.47
C ASP A 145 -4.91 -3.17 -10.32
N GLU A 146 -5.50 -1.99 -10.53
CA GLU A 146 -4.79 -0.71 -10.38
C GLU A 146 -4.24 -0.50 -8.97
N LEU A 147 -4.92 -1.04 -7.95
CA LEU A 147 -4.44 -1.00 -6.58
C LEU A 147 -3.18 -1.85 -6.41
N PHE A 148 -3.12 -3.03 -7.05
CA PHE A 148 -1.91 -3.85 -7.09
C PHE A 148 -0.76 -3.12 -7.79
N TYR A 149 -1.00 -2.57 -8.98
CA TYR A 149 0.06 -1.90 -9.75
C TYR A 149 0.59 -0.63 -9.06
N HIS A 150 -0.26 0.07 -8.32
CA HIS A 150 0.12 1.18 -7.46
C HIS A 150 1.12 0.74 -6.37
N TRP A 151 0.76 -0.27 -5.58
CA TRP A 151 1.66 -0.80 -4.54
C TRP A 151 2.91 -1.44 -5.11
N ASN A 152 2.81 -2.12 -6.25
CA ASN A 152 3.97 -2.69 -6.93
C ASN A 152 4.97 -1.62 -7.32
N ARG A 153 4.51 -0.50 -7.88
CA ARG A 153 5.41 0.62 -8.21
C ARG A 153 6.07 1.17 -6.96
N TYR A 154 5.29 1.43 -5.91
CA TYR A 154 5.82 1.91 -4.64
C TYR A 154 6.95 1.01 -4.11
N PHE A 155 6.71 -0.31 -4.04
CA PHE A 155 7.73 -1.23 -3.53
C PHE A 155 8.92 -1.41 -4.47
N ARG A 156 8.72 -1.36 -5.79
CA ARG A 156 9.84 -1.37 -6.74
C ARG A 156 10.72 -0.14 -6.59
N ASP A 157 10.10 1.03 -6.45
CA ASP A 157 10.83 2.29 -6.27
C ASP A 157 11.61 2.29 -4.96
N LEU A 158 11.01 1.74 -3.90
CA LEU A 158 11.61 1.64 -2.58
C LEU A 158 12.75 0.61 -2.51
N LEU A 159 12.55 -0.60 -3.04
CA LEU A 159 13.53 -1.70 -2.98
C LEU A 159 14.71 -1.51 -3.93
N TYR A 160 14.46 -0.93 -5.11
CA TYR A 160 15.47 -0.79 -6.16
C TYR A 160 15.96 0.65 -6.29
N ASP A 161 15.67 1.50 -5.31
CA ASP A 161 16.14 2.88 -5.20
C ASP A 161 15.82 3.73 -6.44
N LEU A 162 14.63 3.53 -7.01
CA LEU A 162 14.14 4.31 -8.15
C LEU A 162 13.37 5.54 -7.66
N SER A 163 13.65 6.10 -6.48
CA SER A 163 12.85 7.20 -5.93
C SER A 163 12.87 8.45 -6.82
N PRO A 164 11.77 9.22 -6.92
CA PRO A 164 11.71 10.41 -7.76
C PRO A 164 12.80 11.46 -7.46
N GLN A 165 13.25 11.56 -6.20
CA GLN A 165 14.31 12.48 -5.77
C GLN A 165 15.67 12.15 -6.41
N LYS A 166 15.91 10.89 -6.82
CA LYS A 166 17.10 10.47 -7.56
C LYS A 166 16.90 10.47 -9.08
N ARG A 167 15.70 10.80 -9.57
CA ARG A 167 15.38 11.01 -11.00
C ARG A 167 15.47 12.48 -11.41
N VAL A 168 15.89 13.33 -10.47
CA VAL A 168 16.18 14.74 -10.70
C VAL A 168 17.66 14.85 -11.03
N HIS A 169 18.02 15.50 -12.13
CA HIS A 169 19.42 15.70 -12.46
C HIS A 169 20.08 16.53 -11.34
N PRO A 170 21.19 16.06 -10.73
CA PRO A 170 21.75 16.66 -9.52
C PRO A 170 22.17 18.12 -9.73
N ASP A 171 22.55 18.49 -10.96
CA ASP A 171 23.00 19.84 -11.27
C ASP A 171 21.90 20.79 -11.78
N THR A 172 20.79 20.27 -12.32
CA THR A 172 19.77 21.13 -12.98
C THR A 172 18.44 21.16 -12.23
N GLY A 173 18.19 20.23 -11.30
CA GLY A 173 16.92 20.16 -10.60
C GLY A 173 15.74 19.73 -11.48
N GLU A 174 16.00 19.36 -12.75
CA GLU A 174 14.97 18.90 -13.67
C GLU A 174 14.70 17.40 -13.47
N CYS A 175 13.43 17.06 -13.33
CA CYS A 175 12.98 15.67 -13.38
C CYS A 175 13.30 15.12 -14.78
N GLN A 176 13.95 13.96 -14.88
CA GLN A 176 14.22 13.33 -16.18
C GLN A 176 12.92 12.77 -16.79
N TYR A 177 12.09 13.66 -17.36
CA TYR A 177 10.79 13.35 -17.96
C TYR A 177 10.88 12.39 -19.15
N GLU A 178 12.06 12.29 -19.78
CA GLU A 178 12.29 11.44 -20.96
C GLU A 178 12.27 9.93 -20.63
N ASN A 179 12.40 9.56 -19.35
CA ASN A 179 12.39 8.17 -18.90
C ASN A 179 11.06 7.74 -18.25
N LEU A 180 10.00 8.56 -18.35
CA LEU A 180 8.70 8.22 -17.78
C LEU A 180 8.01 7.13 -18.59
N THR A 181 7.68 6.04 -17.92
CA THR A 181 6.81 4.98 -18.43
C THR A 181 5.39 5.52 -18.67
N SER A 182 4.61 4.87 -19.54
CA SER A 182 3.24 5.30 -19.89
C SER A 182 2.33 5.53 -18.67
N ASN A 183 2.53 4.77 -17.59
CA ASN A 183 1.72 4.89 -16.38
C ASN A 183 2.20 5.99 -15.42
N GLU A 184 3.40 6.54 -15.61
CA GLU A 184 3.89 7.71 -14.86
C GLU A 184 3.41 9.01 -15.52
N ARG A 185 3.21 9.00 -16.84
CA ARG A 185 2.45 10.05 -17.53
C ARG A 185 1.01 10.11 -17.03
N ILE A 186 0.37 8.95 -16.84
CA ILE A 186 -0.99 8.87 -16.26
C ILE A 186 -1.00 9.39 -14.81
N SER A 187 -0.02 9.01 -13.99
CA SER A 187 0.10 9.51 -12.60
C SER A 187 0.36 11.03 -12.53
N LEU A 188 1.10 11.59 -13.50
CA LEU A 188 1.27 13.04 -13.68
C LEU A 188 -0.03 13.72 -14.10
N ILE A 189 -0.77 13.16 -15.06
CA ILE A 189 -2.09 13.65 -15.46
C ILE A 189 -3.05 13.65 -14.26
N TYR A 190 -3.02 12.61 -13.42
CA TYR A 190 -3.81 12.57 -12.19
C TYR A 190 -3.32 13.57 -11.13
N LYS A 191 -2.02 13.82 -11.00
CA LYS A 191 -1.49 14.88 -10.13
C LYS A 191 -1.97 16.26 -10.58
N PHE A 192 -1.97 16.53 -11.89
CA PHE A 192 -2.54 17.75 -12.44
C PHE A 192 -4.05 17.84 -12.19
N ALA A 193 -4.79 16.73 -12.36
CA ALA A 193 -6.22 16.69 -12.07
C ALA A 193 -6.53 16.91 -10.58
N ILE A 194 -5.69 16.41 -9.66
CA ILE A 194 -5.81 16.63 -8.21
C ILE A 194 -5.49 18.09 -7.85
N LEU A 195 -4.47 18.68 -8.47
CA LEU A 195 -4.14 20.10 -8.29
C LEU A 195 -5.26 21.00 -8.82
N GLU A 196 -5.81 20.71 -10.01
CA GLU A 196 -6.98 21.40 -10.55
C GLU A 196 -8.20 21.26 -9.63
N THR A 197 -8.44 20.08 -9.04
CA THR A 197 -9.57 19.92 -8.10
C THR A 197 -9.34 20.62 -6.76
N ALA A 198 -8.09 20.77 -6.31
CA ALA A 198 -7.75 21.57 -5.14
C ALA A 198 -7.90 23.08 -5.42
N GLU A 199 -7.38 23.56 -6.55
CA GLU A 199 -7.55 24.94 -7.00
C GLU A 199 -9.02 25.30 -7.25
N MET A 200 -9.81 24.40 -7.84
CA MET A 200 -11.26 24.56 -7.97
C MET A 200 -11.98 24.58 -6.61
N ARG A 201 -11.50 23.82 -5.62
CA ARG A 201 -12.05 23.83 -4.25
C ARG A 201 -11.80 25.18 -3.57
N ASP A 202 -10.60 25.70 -3.71
CA ASP A 202 -10.20 26.99 -3.15
C ASP A 202 -10.95 28.13 -3.84
N ALA A 203 -11.05 28.11 -5.18
CA ALA A 203 -11.84 29.08 -5.95
C ALA A 203 -13.34 29.07 -5.61
N LEU A 204 -13.91 27.91 -5.26
CA LEU A 204 -15.29 27.79 -4.79
C LEU A 204 -15.46 28.17 -3.31
N SER A 205 -14.38 28.14 -2.53
CA SER A 205 -14.38 28.60 -1.13
C SER A 205 -14.38 30.13 -1.03
N ASP A 206 -13.71 30.80 -1.98
CA ASP A 206 -13.74 32.25 -2.16
C ASP A 206 -15.09 32.77 -2.68
N TYR A 207 -15.95 31.88 -3.21
CA TYR A 207 -17.27 32.22 -3.74
C TYR A 207 -18.43 32.07 -2.73
N ARG A 208 -18.14 31.82 -1.43
CA ARG A 208 -19.18 31.70 -0.40
C ARG A 208 -19.60 33.07 0.17
N PHE A 209 -20.69 33.59 -0.40
CA PHE A 209 -21.68 34.54 0.13
C PHE A 209 -21.19 35.95 0.54
N GLU A 210 -21.33 36.91 -0.39
CA GLU A 210 -22.05 38.17 -0.09
C GLU A 210 -23.56 37.92 -0.01
#